data_AF-A0A2A5XQB9-F1
#
_entry.id   AF-A0A2A5XQB9-F1
#
_cell.length_a   1.000
_cell.length_b   1.000
_cell.length_c   1.000
_cell.angle_alpha   90.00
_cell.angle_beta   90.00
_cell.angle_gamma   90.00
#
_symmetry.space_group_name_H-M   'P 1'
#
loop_
_entity.id
_entity.type
_entity.pdbx_description
1 polymer ?
#
loop_
_entity_poly.entity_id
_entity_poly.type
_entity_poly.pdbx_seq_one_letter_code
_entity_poly.pdbx_strand_id
1 'polypeptide(L)'
;MPSPQKVKGKSFENAKAKFLTEIFGEKFIRVPTSGAFLGGQNYDRRHSMTQGQVMAFKGDIIPPDNWLYFNCECKFYKDFKFHLLLNESKVLDGWIDETLATANEDDLNIIFMKFNNIGEYVAYQKHEKFRVKNFITYSRGWNFTSHESFWNEYNINKIRDRSIGINI
;
A
#
# COMPACT_ATOMS: atom_id res chain seq x y z
N MET A 1 -1.21 -27.44 -1.86
CA MET A 1 -1.09 -26.46 -0.75
C MET A 1 -0.29 -25.25 -1.22
N PRO A 2 -0.63 -24.01 -0.81
CA PRO A 2 0.14 -22.82 -1.18
C PRO A 2 1.57 -22.89 -0.61
N SER A 3 2.54 -22.27 -1.28
CA SER A 3 3.92 -22.21 -0.75
C SER A 3 3.97 -21.39 0.55
N PRO A 4 4.93 -21.66 1.46
CA PRO A 4 5.04 -20.92 2.72
C PRO A 4 5.13 -19.39 2.55
N GLN A 5 5.78 -18.93 1.47
CA GLN A 5 5.86 -17.50 1.15
C GLN A 5 4.49 -16.92 0.79
N LYS A 6 3.69 -17.63 -0.03
CA LYS A 6 2.32 -17.21 -0.36
C LYS A 6 1.42 -17.18 0.88
N VAL A 7 1.59 -18.11 1.81
CA VAL A 7 0.86 -18.12 3.09
C VAL A 7 1.23 -16.89 3.93
N LYS A 8 2.51 -16.54 4.01
CA LYS A 8 2.98 -15.36 4.76
C LYS A 8 2.49 -14.05 4.16
N GLY A 9 2.52 -13.91 2.83
CA GLY A 9 1.94 -12.76 2.12
C GLY A 9 0.46 -12.58 2.45
N LYS A 10 -0.35 -13.62 2.22
CA LYS A 10 -1.78 -13.61 2.54
C LYS A 10 -2.06 -13.31 4.02
N SER A 11 -1.25 -13.85 4.92
CA SER A 11 -1.39 -13.56 6.36
C SER A 11 -1.13 -12.09 6.67
N PHE A 12 -0.10 -11.49 6.06
CA PHE A 12 0.22 -10.08 6.24
C PHE A 12 -0.87 -9.16 5.65
N GLU A 13 -1.36 -9.45 4.46
CA GLU A 13 -2.49 -8.73 3.85
C GLU A 13 -3.73 -8.72 4.77
N ASN A 14 -4.11 -9.90 5.32
CA ASN A 14 -5.23 -9.98 6.27
C ASN A 14 -4.96 -9.18 7.56
N ALA A 15 -3.73 -9.21 8.06
CA ALA A 15 -3.36 -8.45 9.25
C ALA A 15 -3.46 -6.93 9.00
N LYS A 16 -3.09 -6.45 7.82
CA LYS A 16 -3.23 -5.04 7.44
C LYS A 16 -4.68 -4.63 7.22
N ALA A 17 -5.50 -5.47 6.58
CA ALA A 17 -6.94 -5.21 6.46
C ALA A 17 -7.62 -5.13 7.85
N LYS A 18 -7.27 -6.04 8.76
CA LYS A 18 -7.76 -6.00 10.15
C LYS A 18 -7.31 -4.73 10.87
N PHE A 19 -6.03 -4.39 10.79
CA PHE A 19 -5.46 -3.21 11.41
C PHE A 19 -6.11 -1.91 10.92
N LEU A 20 -6.33 -1.76 9.61
CA LEU A 20 -7.03 -0.59 9.06
C LEU A 20 -8.49 -0.54 9.54
N THR A 21 -9.15 -1.70 9.64
CA THR A 21 -10.51 -1.77 10.21
C THR A 21 -10.55 -1.27 11.65
N GLU A 22 -9.57 -1.65 12.46
CA GLU A 22 -9.46 -1.22 13.86
C GLU A 22 -9.18 0.27 13.99
N ILE A 23 -8.29 0.83 13.15
CA ILE A 23 -7.95 2.25 13.19
C ILE A 23 -9.10 3.14 12.75
N PHE A 24 -9.79 2.77 11.66
CA PHE A 24 -10.76 3.65 11.03
C PHE A 24 -12.20 3.39 11.48
N GLY A 25 -12.48 2.24 12.12
CA GLY A 25 -13.83 1.86 12.55
C GLY A 25 -14.75 1.40 11.42
N GLU A 26 -14.21 1.24 10.21
CA GLU A 26 -14.94 0.86 9.00
C GLU A 26 -14.31 -0.40 8.39
N LYS A 27 -15.07 -1.19 7.62
CA LYS A 27 -14.61 -2.51 7.18
C LYS A 27 -13.62 -2.42 6.02
N PHE A 28 -12.41 -2.92 6.24
CA PHE A 28 -11.44 -3.22 5.18
C PHE A 28 -11.37 -4.74 4.96
N ILE A 29 -11.23 -5.16 3.71
CA ILE A 29 -11.07 -6.57 3.35
C ILE A 29 -9.89 -6.75 2.41
N ARG A 30 -9.24 -7.90 2.49
CA ARG A 30 -8.19 -8.29 1.55
C ARG A 30 -8.81 -8.63 0.19
N VAL A 31 -8.14 -8.26 -0.89
CA VAL A 31 -8.57 -8.69 -2.23
C VAL A 31 -8.56 -10.24 -2.32
N PRO A 32 -9.67 -10.88 -2.74
CA PRO A 32 -9.79 -12.34 -2.73
C PRO A 32 -8.76 -13.03 -3.63
N THR A 33 -8.49 -12.43 -4.79
CA THR A 33 -7.61 -12.96 -5.83
C THR A 33 -6.19 -12.44 -5.66
N SER A 34 -5.21 -13.35 -5.59
CA SER A 34 -3.79 -12.99 -5.60
C SER A 34 -3.33 -12.71 -7.04
N GLY A 35 -2.81 -11.51 -7.28
CA GLY A 35 -2.19 -11.13 -8.56
C GLY A 35 -2.87 -9.95 -9.23
N ALA A 36 -2.08 -9.24 -10.04
CA ALA A 36 -2.47 -8.07 -10.82
C ALA A 36 -3.67 -8.36 -11.74
N PHE A 37 -4.88 -8.26 -11.20
CA PHE A 37 -6.10 -8.36 -11.99
C PHE A 37 -6.18 -7.20 -13.00
N LEU A 38 -5.55 -6.06 -12.66
CA LEU A 38 -5.56 -4.81 -13.43
C LEU A 38 -4.17 -4.34 -13.94
N GLY A 39 -3.09 -5.05 -13.61
CA GLY A 39 -1.72 -4.69 -14.01
C GLY A 39 -1.18 -5.56 -15.16
N GLY A 40 -0.21 -5.04 -15.91
CA GLY A 40 0.42 -5.75 -17.05
C GLY A 40 -0.53 -5.95 -18.24
N GLN A 41 -0.54 -7.17 -18.82
CA GLN A 41 -1.37 -7.53 -20.00
C GLN A 41 -2.89 -7.37 -19.78
N ASN A 42 -3.35 -7.16 -18.54
CA ASN A 42 -4.77 -6.95 -18.22
C ASN A 42 -5.17 -5.46 -18.13
N TYR A 43 -4.28 -4.51 -18.48
CA TYR A 43 -4.61 -3.07 -18.47
C TYR A 43 -5.89 -2.79 -19.28
N ASP A 44 -6.02 -3.39 -20.46
CA ASP A 44 -7.17 -3.22 -21.35
C ASP A 44 -8.50 -3.69 -20.73
N ARG A 45 -8.48 -4.59 -19.73
CA ARG A 45 -9.68 -5.03 -19.02
C ARG A 45 -10.26 -3.95 -18.11
N ARG A 46 -9.50 -2.91 -17.72
CA ARG A 46 -10.05 -1.78 -16.96
C ARG A 46 -11.13 -1.03 -17.73
N HIS A 47 -11.01 -0.95 -19.05
CA HIS A 47 -11.95 -0.21 -19.89
C HIS A 47 -13.35 -0.85 -19.94
N SER A 48 -13.48 -2.14 -19.60
CA SER A 48 -14.76 -2.85 -19.53
C SER A 48 -15.30 -3.03 -18.11
N MET A 49 -14.60 -2.55 -17.08
CA MET A 49 -14.98 -2.69 -15.68
C MET A 49 -15.70 -1.45 -15.16
N THR A 50 -16.69 -1.66 -14.30
CA THR A 50 -17.33 -0.57 -13.55
C THR A 50 -16.34 0.03 -12.54
N GLN A 51 -16.56 1.29 -12.12
CA GLN A 51 -15.67 1.94 -11.14
C GLN A 51 -15.53 1.14 -9.84
N GLY A 52 -16.63 0.59 -9.32
CA GLY A 52 -16.59 -0.25 -8.12
C GLY A 52 -15.75 -1.52 -8.29
N GLN A 53 -15.76 -2.13 -9.48
CA GLN A 53 -14.89 -3.27 -9.78
C GLN A 53 -13.42 -2.84 -9.87
N VAL A 54 -13.12 -1.70 -10.50
CA VAL A 54 -11.74 -1.18 -10.55
C VAL A 54 -11.19 -0.91 -9.15
N MET A 55 -12.00 -0.32 -8.27
CA MET A 55 -11.64 -0.07 -6.86
C MET A 55 -11.40 -1.37 -6.09
N ALA A 56 -12.25 -2.37 -6.28
CA ALA A 56 -12.12 -3.66 -5.60
C ALA A 56 -10.84 -4.45 -5.98
N PHE A 57 -10.16 -4.07 -7.06
CA PHE A 57 -8.96 -4.78 -7.55
C PHE A 57 -7.73 -3.86 -7.71
N LYS A 58 -7.76 -2.66 -7.11
CA LYS A 58 -6.71 -1.65 -7.28
C LYS A 58 -5.40 -1.97 -6.56
N GLY A 59 -5.48 -2.60 -5.39
CA GLY A 59 -4.32 -3.01 -4.60
C GLY A 59 -4.59 -4.30 -3.85
N ASP A 60 -3.91 -4.51 -2.72
CA ASP A 60 -4.07 -5.72 -1.91
C ASP A 60 -5.25 -5.65 -0.91
N ILE A 61 -5.76 -4.45 -0.62
CA ILE A 61 -6.83 -4.20 0.33
C ILE A 61 -7.93 -3.36 -0.32
N ILE A 62 -9.17 -3.83 -0.18
CA ILE A 62 -10.39 -3.12 -0.54
C ILE A 62 -10.82 -2.27 0.67
N PRO A 63 -10.89 -0.94 0.51
CA PRO A 63 -11.35 -0.03 1.56
C PRO A 63 -12.89 0.06 1.59
N PRO A 64 -13.48 0.84 2.51
CA PRO A 64 -14.90 1.20 2.46
C PRO A 64 -15.29 1.90 1.15
N ASP A 65 -16.56 1.80 0.74
CA ASP A 65 -17.04 2.24 -0.58
C ASP A 65 -16.81 3.74 -0.86
N ASN A 66 -16.77 4.58 0.18
CA ASN A 66 -16.53 6.02 0.08
C ASN A 66 -15.04 6.40 0.03
N TRP A 67 -14.10 5.45 0.13
CA TRP A 67 -12.66 5.69 0.07
C TRP A 67 -12.14 5.56 -1.37
N LEU A 68 -12.55 6.50 -2.21
CA LEU A 68 -12.34 6.49 -3.66
C LEU A 68 -10.86 6.57 -4.10
N TYR A 69 -10.00 7.15 -3.27
CA TYR A 69 -8.61 7.43 -3.63
C TYR A 69 -7.60 6.52 -2.93
N PHE A 70 -8.05 5.58 -2.10
CA PHE A 70 -7.13 4.73 -1.35
C PHE A 70 -6.56 3.61 -2.23
N ASN A 71 -5.24 3.54 -2.30
CA ASN A 71 -4.53 2.43 -2.93
C ASN A 71 -3.40 1.94 -2.01
N CYS A 72 -3.30 0.63 -1.81
CA CYS A 72 -2.18 0.09 -1.06
C CYS A 72 -1.72 -1.28 -1.50
N GLU A 73 -0.44 -1.53 -1.28
CA GLU A 73 0.23 -2.79 -1.56
C GLU A 73 0.87 -3.35 -0.28
N CYS A 74 0.83 -4.67 -0.09
CA CYS A 74 1.33 -5.40 1.07
C CYS A 74 2.50 -6.31 0.68
N LYS A 75 3.71 -5.97 1.12
CA LYS A 75 4.93 -6.72 0.82
C LYS A 75 5.49 -7.42 2.05
N PHE A 76 5.42 -8.75 2.03
CA PHE A 76 6.15 -9.59 2.98
C PHE A 76 7.46 -10.08 2.36
N TYR A 77 8.60 -9.67 2.89
CA TYR A 77 9.91 -9.98 2.31
C TYR A 77 10.88 -10.58 3.32
N LYS A 78 11.74 -11.51 2.88
CA LYS A 78 12.62 -12.26 3.80
C LYS A 78 13.87 -11.48 4.17
N ASP A 79 14.55 -10.89 3.20
CA ASP A 79 15.88 -10.30 3.39
C ASP A 79 15.97 -8.98 2.62
N PHE A 80 15.53 -7.91 3.27
CA PHE A 80 15.54 -6.57 2.68
C PHE A 80 16.87 -5.88 2.97
N LYS A 81 17.58 -5.50 1.90
CA LYS A 81 18.89 -4.86 1.99
C LYS A 81 18.75 -3.36 2.24
N PHE A 82 18.61 -2.96 3.50
CA PHE A 82 18.40 -1.56 3.89
C PHE A 82 19.44 -0.56 3.35
N HIS A 83 20.71 -0.97 3.22
CA HIS A 83 21.75 -0.11 2.67
C HIS A 83 21.46 0.31 1.21
N LEU A 84 20.65 -0.45 0.46
CA LEU A 84 20.24 -0.08 -0.89
C LEU A 84 19.21 1.07 -0.92
N LEU A 85 18.57 1.40 0.20
CA LEU A 85 17.73 2.61 0.28
C LEU A 85 18.55 3.90 0.12
N LEU A 86 19.84 3.85 0.42
CA LEU A 86 20.77 4.98 0.23
C LEU A 86 21.46 4.97 -1.14
N ASN A 87 21.21 3.94 -1.94
CA ASN A 87 21.69 3.77 -3.31
C ASN A 87 20.49 3.53 -4.22
N GLU A 88 20.42 2.34 -4.83
CA GLU A 88 19.30 1.90 -5.66
C GLU A 88 18.80 0.54 -5.15
N SER A 89 17.49 0.46 -4.85
CA SER A 89 16.84 -0.76 -4.40
C SER A 89 15.85 -1.24 -5.45
N LYS A 90 16.31 -2.12 -6.36
CA LYS A 90 15.45 -2.75 -7.38
C LYS A 90 14.22 -3.45 -6.81
N VAL A 91 14.33 -3.92 -5.57
CA VAL A 91 13.20 -4.54 -4.83
C VAL A 91 12.14 -3.49 -4.51
N LEU A 92 12.55 -2.34 -3.95
CA LEU A 92 11.61 -1.26 -3.65
C LEU A 92 11.07 -0.61 -4.94
N ASP A 93 11.92 -0.46 -5.96
CA ASP A 93 11.51 0.06 -7.27
C ASP A 93 10.40 -0.78 -7.88
N GLY A 94 10.55 -2.11 -7.86
CA GLY A 94 9.52 -3.02 -8.35
C GLY A 94 8.20 -2.90 -7.60
N TRP A 95 8.24 -2.73 -6.27
CA TRP A 95 7.02 -2.52 -5.48
C TRP A 95 6.35 -1.18 -5.77
N ILE A 96 7.14 -0.13 -5.99
CA ILE A 96 6.63 1.18 -6.42
C ILE A 96 5.98 1.05 -7.80
N ASP A 97 6.61 0.36 -8.75
CA ASP A 97 6.07 0.16 -10.09
C ASP A 97 4.76 -0.64 -10.06
N GLU A 98 4.70 -1.71 -9.27
CA GLU A 98 3.46 -2.49 -9.08
C GLU A 98 2.33 -1.62 -8.50
N THR A 99 2.65 -0.80 -7.49
CA THR A 99 1.66 0.09 -6.84
C THR A 99 1.14 1.16 -7.82
N LEU A 100 2.04 1.77 -8.59
CA LEU A 100 1.69 2.82 -9.55
C LEU A 100 1.01 2.28 -10.81
N ALA A 101 1.26 1.02 -11.19
CA ALA A 101 0.63 0.42 -12.36
C ALA A 101 -0.90 0.36 -12.26
N THR A 102 -1.44 0.22 -11.05
CA THR A 102 -2.89 0.17 -10.79
C THR A 102 -3.47 1.48 -10.27
N ALA A 103 -2.62 2.44 -9.92
CA ALA A 103 -3.03 3.75 -9.41
C ALA A 103 -3.71 4.63 -10.46
N ASN A 104 -4.61 5.49 -10.00
CA ASN A 104 -5.07 6.68 -10.71
C ASN A 104 -4.23 7.90 -10.27
N GLU A 105 -4.34 9.00 -11.02
CA GLU A 105 -3.53 10.22 -10.82
C GLU A 105 -3.58 10.79 -9.39
N ASP A 106 -4.77 10.80 -8.76
CA ASP A 106 -4.99 11.42 -7.43
C ASP A 106 -4.95 10.43 -6.25
N ASP A 107 -4.58 9.19 -6.51
CA ASP A 107 -4.59 8.16 -5.47
C ASP A 107 -3.60 8.44 -4.36
N LEU A 108 -4.06 8.21 -3.14
CA LEU A 108 -3.21 8.03 -1.99
C LEU A 108 -2.60 6.62 -2.05
N ASN A 109 -1.34 6.53 -2.48
CA ASN A 109 -0.61 5.26 -2.57
C ASN A 109 0.23 4.99 -1.32
N ILE A 110 0.04 3.82 -0.71
CA ILE A 110 0.78 3.39 0.49
C ILE A 110 1.29 1.96 0.29
N ILE A 111 2.57 1.71 0.59
CA ILE A 111 3.14 0.36 0.59
C ILE A 111 3.41 -0.06 2.03
N PHE A 112 2.70 -1.08 2.48
CA PHE A 112 2.96 -1.77 3.72
C PHE A 112 4.04 -2.81 3.51
N MET A 113 5.09 -2.79 4.34
CA MET A 113 6.19 -3.74 4.24
C MET A 113 6.39 -4.44 5.58
N LYS A 114 6.58 -5.76 5.54
CA LYS A 114 7.01 -6.56 6.67
C LYS A 114 8.23 -7.37 6.30
N PHE A 115 9.27 -7.24 7.10
CA PHE A 115 10.52 -7.97 6.91
C PHE A 115 10.71 -8.98 8.05
N ASN A 116 11.02 -10.24 7.69
CA ASN A 116 11.21 -11.31 8.66
C ASN A 116 12.23 -10.91 9.73
N ASN A 117 11.86 -11.05 11.01
CA ASN A 117 12.74 -10.80 12.15
C ASN A 117 13.32 -9.38 12.24
N ILE A 118 12.75 -8.42 11.51
CA ILE A 118 13.22 -7.01 11.53
C ILE A 118 12.09 -6.09 11.99
N GLY A 119 10.95 -6.08 11.30
CA GLY A 119 9.85 -5.19 11.66
C GLY A 119 8.90 -4.86 10.51
N GLU A 120 8.06 -3.87 10.75
CA GLU A 120 7.10 -3.33 9.78
C GLU A 120 7.42 -1.89 9.43
N TYR A 121 7.28 -1.56 8.15
CA TYR A 121 7.65 -0.30 7.56
C TYR A 121 6.57 0.16 6.59
N VAL A 122 6.57 1.45 6.29
CA VAL A 122 5.65 2.07 5.34
C VAL A 122 6.46 2.89 4.34
N ALA A 123 6.13 2.76 3.06
CA ALA A 123 6.53 3.72 2.04
C ALA A 123 5.31 4.51 1.56
N TYR A 124 5.49 5.80 1.35
CA TYR A 124 4.44 6.70 0.89
C TYR A 124 5.01 7.78 -0.04
N GLN A 125 4.19 8.37 -0.91
CA GLN A 125 4.65 9.44 -1.80
C GLN A 125 4.94 10.72 -1.02
N LYS A 126 6.13 11.30 -1.22
CA LYS A 126 6.66 12.45 -0.48
C LYS A 126 5.71 13.67 -0.52
N HIS A 127 5.00 13.88 -1.63
CA HIS A 127 4.08 15.01 -1.78
C HIS A 127 2.87 14.93 -0.83
N GLU A 128 2.57 13.77 -0.26
CA GLU A 128 1.51 13.61 0.75
C GLU A 128 1.88 14.26 2.09
N LYS A 129 3.13 14.65 2.32
CA LYS A 129 3.55 15.43 3.51
C LYS A 129 3.07 14.83 4.84
N PHE A 130 3.12 13.51 4.98
CA PHE A 130 2.85 12.85 6.25
C PHE A 130 3.88 13.26 7.31
N ARG A 131 3.44 13.36 8.56
CA ARG A 131 4.28 13.71 9.71
C ARG A 131 4.87 12.45 10.30
N VAL A 132 6.19 12.32 10.22
CA VAL A 132 6.94 11.20 10.79
C VAL A 132 8.25 11.72 11.38
N LYS A 133 8.73 11.08 12.46
CA LYS A 133 9.92 11.55 13.17
C LYS A 133 11.20 11.23 12.40
N ASN A 134 11.32 9.99 11.93
CA ASN A 134 12.50 9.48 11.24
C ASN A 134 12.07 8.83 9.93
N PHE A 135 12.65 9.27 8.81
CA PHE A 135 12.36 8.71 7.49
C PHE A 135 13.56 8.89 6.55
N ILE A 136 13.58 8.09 5.49
CA ILE A 136 14.50 8.23 4.36
C ILE A 136 13.69 8.73 3.17
N THR A 137 14.16 9.80 2.52
CA THR A 137 13.65 10.16 1.19
C THR A 137 14.39 9.34 0.13
N TYR A 138 13.65 8.52 -0.59
CA TYR A 138 14.12 7.67 -1.68
C TYR A 138 13.96 8.40 -3.03
N SER A 139 14.84 8.09 -3.99
CA SER A 139 15.07 8.86 -5.22
C SER A 139 13.90 8.94 -6.22
N ARG A 140 12.75 8.33 -5.92
CA ARG A 140 11.54 8.31 -6.76
C ARG A 140 10.38 9.16 -6.20
N GLY A 141 10.67 10.09 -5.29
CA GLY A 141 9.64 10.87 -4.62
C GLY A 141 8.84 10.07 -3.60
N TRP A 142 9.45 9.04 -3.02
CA TRP A 142 8.88 8.22 -1.95
C TRP A 142 9.65 8.43 -0.65
N ASN A 143 8.95 8.40 0.47
CA ASN A 143 9.55 8.36 1.79
C ASN A 143 9.36 6.96 2.38
N PHE A 144 10.38 6.47 3.08
CA PHE A 144 10.38 5.20 3.80
C PHE A 144 10.53 5.45 5.30
N THR A 145 9.65 4.85 6.12
CA THR A 145 9.60 5.06 7.57
C THR A 145 9.19 3.77 8.29
N SER A 146 9.36 3.71 9.62
CA SER A 146 8.77 2.64 10.43
C SER A 146 7.25 2.74 10.45
N HIS A 147 6.58 1.58 10.57
CA HIS A 147 5.12 1.50 10.72
C HIS A 147 4.66 2.26 11.97
N GLU A 148 5.35 2.08 13.09
CA GLU A 148 5.03 2.75 14.37
C GLU A 148 5.05 4.28 14.25
N SER A 149 6.07 4.87 13.62
CA SER A 149 6.12 6.34 13.49
C SER A 149 5.06 6.88 12.52
N PHE A 150 4.60 6.07 11.55
CA PHE A 150 3.67 6.50 10.52
C PHE A 150 2.24 6.63 11.04
N TRP A 151 1.80 5.73 11.92
CA TRP A 151 0.41 5.69 12.41
C TRP A 151 0.19 6.57 13.65
N ASN A 152 0.31 7.89 13.46
CA ASN A 152 -0.08 8.90 14.45
C ASN A 152 -1.40 9.58 14.06
N GLU A 153 -2.01 10.28 15.02
CA GLU A 153 -3.33 10.93 14.87
C GLU A 153 -3.43 11.83 13.63
N TYR A 154 -2.41 12.66 13.37
CA TYR A 154 -2.41 13.55 12.21
C TYR A 154 -2.43 12.75 10.89
N ASN A 155 -1.59 11.72 10.77
CA ASN A 155 -1.54 10.91 9.56
C ASN A 155 -2.82 10.08 9.38
N ILE A 156 -3.42 9.58 10.47
CA ILE A 156 -4.69 8.84 10.43
C ILE A 156 -5.80 9.72 9.85
N ASN A 157 -5.97 10.94 10.37
CA ASN A 157 -6.97 11.88 9.86
C ASN A 157 -6.69 12.23 8.40
N LYS A 158 -5.42 12.50 8.07
CA LYS A 158 -5.02 12.80 6.71
C LYS A 158 -5.33 11.67 5.73
N ILE A 159 -5.08 10.42 6.10
CA ILE A 159 -5.38 9.25 5.26
C ILE A 159 -6.87 9.17 4.99
N ARG A 160 -7.72 9.34 6.03
CA ARG A 160 -9.18 9.31 5.88
C ARG A 160 -9.65 10.38 4.90
N ASP A 161 -9.28 11.64 5.13
CA ASP A 161 -9.74 12.77 4.32
C ASP A 161 -9.26 12.64 2.86
N ARG A 162 -7.98 12.28 2.67
CA ARG A 162 -7.41 12.05 1.33
C ARG A 162 -8.10 10.91 0.61
N SER A 163 -8.41 9.83 1.30
CA SER A 163 -9.06 8.66 0.70
C SER A 163 -10.50 8.93 0.27
N ILE A 164 -11.20 9.83 0.97
CA ILE A 164 -12.58 10.23 0.64
C ILE A 164 -12.59 11.33 -0.45
N GLY A 165 -11.50 12.08 -0.61
CA GLY A 165 -11.40 13.21 -1.54
C GLY A 165 -11.74 14.56 -0.91
N ILE A 166 -11.67 14.65 0.42
CA ILE A 166 -11.79 15.92 1.13
C ILE A 166 -10.41 16.59 1.04
N ASN A 167 -10.33 17.72 0.33
CA ASN A 167 -9.10 18.50 0.27
C ASN A 167 -8.74 19.03 1.66
N ILE A 168 -7.52 18.71 2.13
CA ILE A 168 -6.90 19.25 3.36
C ILE A 168 -5.87 20.32 3.01
#